data_AF-A0AAV1B9F4-F1
#
_entry.id   AF-A0AAV1B9F4-F1
#
_cell.length_a   1.000
_cell.length_b   1.000
_cell.length_c   1.000
_cell.angle_alpha   90.00
_cell.angle_beta   90.00
_cell.angle_gamma   90.00
#
_symmetry.space_group_name_H-M   'P 1'
#
loop_
_entity.id
_entity.type
_entity.pdbx_description
1 polymer ?
#
loop_
_entity_poly.entity_id
_entity_poly.type
_entity_poly.pdbx_seq_one_letter_code
_entity_poly.pdbx_strand_id
1 'polypeptide(L)'
;MRKFLVARENIENVNVVQLEVELEPPSNVVNEFNPNEIVRDPGHRKQINEYAPDIQDQVRRAYILKGPMQPDLPSFPRTTFGSVKRSFSKSWYKNYTWLEYSEIKDAAYCFYCFLFKKPGRAEHFGFEVFTKSGYRDWKHASQGLKGHVGSHNSLHNSCVKHYDDYNNQRQSVTSKFAKATKESEELYKIRLTCSLDCSRYLIAQGIAFRGHDESSTSLNKGNFREMVDWELATCCAHEVTKVIMEELGDRQFSVLIDESRDISVKEQMTVMLRFLNDKGNVVERFISLHHVKDTTSESLKNALYGILDKYTLSISRIRGQGYDGASNMRGEFNGLQRKILDENPYAFYVHCYAHRLQLVVVSVTSSCSSIHDFFEYISLIVTTTSASCKRRDALIETQHQDILNKLESGEISRGKGLHQSSNLTRPGDTR
;
A
#
# COMPACT_ATOMS: atom_id res chain seq x y z
N MET A 1 -16.81 1.57 -33.01
CA MET A 1 -17.51 2.88 -32.96
C MET A 1 -18.75 2.74 -32.08
N ARG A 2 -18.65 3.03 -30.78
CA ARG A 2 -19.77 3.38 -29.88
C ARG A 2 -19.18 4.25 -28.76
N LYS A 3 -19.67 5.48 -28.70
CA LYS A 3 -19.17 6.63 -27.95
C LYS A 3 -19.45 6.46 -26.45
N PHE A 4 -18.40 6.45 -25.64
CA PHE A 4 -18.43 6.89 -24.24
C PHE A 4 -17.12 7.63 -23.95
N LEU A 5 -16.94 8.78 -24.61
CA LEU A 5 -15.99 9.81 -24.20
C LEU A 5 -16.82 10.93 -23.61
N VAL A 6 -16.72 11.15 -22.30
CA VAL A 6 -17.14 12.40 -21.68
C VAL A 6 -15.94 13.33 -21.74
N ALA A 7 -16.09 14.46 -22.42
CA ALA A 7 -15.08 15.50 -22.55
C ALA A 7 -14.80 16.14 -21.19
N ARG A 8 -13.52 16.41 -20.91
CA ARG A 8 -12.99 16.96 -19.65
C ARG A 8 -13.01 18.50 -19.62
N GLU A 9 -13.84 19.13 -20.44
CA GLU A 9 -13.98 20.58 -20.56
C GLU A 9 -15.42 20.95 -20.19
N ASN A 10 -15.61 21.34 -18.93
CA ASN A 10 -16.67 22.20 -18.39
C ASN A 10 -16.70 22.01 -16.87
N ILE A 11 -15.72 22.61 -16.19
CA ILE A 11 -15.84 22.95 -14.77
C ILE A 11 -15.63 24.46 -14.68
N GLU A 12 -16.65 25.21 -15.10
CA GLU A 12 -16.83 26.58 -14.65
C GLU A 12 -18.21 26.69 -14.00
N ASN A 13 -18.17 27.11 -12.73
CA ASN A 13 -19.18 27.84 -11.99
C ASN A 13 -20.65 27.50 -12.25
N VAL A 14 -21.18 26.61 -11.41
CA VAL A 14 -22.60 26.62 -11.06
C VAL A 14 -22.71 26.79 -9.54
N ASN A 15 -22.57 28.04 -9.09
CA ASN A 15 -23.15 28.49 -7.82
C ASN A 15 -24.67 28.47 -7.99
N VAL A 16 -25.30 27.32 -7.75
CA VAL A 16 -26.72 27.25 -7.45
C VAL A 16 -26.81 27.06 -5.94
N VAL A 17 -27.12 28.15 -5.27
CA VAL A 17 -27.55 28.17 -3.87
C VAL A 17 -28.85 27.37 -3.81
N GLN A 18 -28.77 26.08 -3.49
CA GLN A 18 -29.92 25.36 -2.96
C GLN A 18 -30.08 25.80 -1.52
N LEU A 19 -31.17 26.53 -1.24
CA LEU A 19 -31.65 26.73 0.12
C LEU A 19 -31.79 25.34 0.76
N GLU A 20 -30.97 25.08 1.77
CA GLU A 20 -31.16 23.97 2.70
C GLU A 20 -32.54 24.14 3.34
N VAL A 21 -33.51 23.37 2.86
CA VAL A 21 -34.67 23.04 3.68
C VAL A 21 -34.12 22.14 4.77
N GLU A 22 -33.97 22.68 5.97
CA GLU A 22 -33.84 21.89 7.20
C GLU A 22 -35.04 20.95 7.28
N LEU A 23 -34.89 19.76 6.73
CA LEU A 23 -35.74 18.63 7.07
C LEU A 23 -35.43 18.32 8.52
N GLU A 24 -36.30 18.78 9.42
CA GLU A 24 -36.30 18.30 10.79
C GLU A 24 -36.17 16.77 10.76
N PRO A 25 -35.21 16.20 11.50
CA PRO A 25 -35.05 14.76 11.54
C PRO A 25 -36.38 14.16 11.97
N PRO A 26 -36.80 13.00 11.39
CA PRO A 26 -38.01 12.33 11.84
C PRO A 26 -37.89 12.20 13.35
N SER A 27 -38.94 12.59 14.07
CA SER A 27 -39.00 12.54 15.53
C SER A 27 -38.64 11.12 15.97
N ASN A 28 -37.35 10.89 16.22
CA ASN A 28 -36.87 9.71 16.87
C ASN A 28 -37.50 9.81 18.25
N VAL A 29 -38.54 9.04 18.48
CA VAL A 29 -38.87 8.60 19.83
C VAL A 29 -37.70 7.70 20.22
N VAL A 30 -36.58 8.33 20.58
CA VAL A 30 -35.48 7.69 21.27
C VAL A 30 -36.13 7.23 22.56
N ASN A 31 -36.35 5.93 22.71
CA ASN A 31 -36.50 5.34 24.03
C ASN A 31 -35.16 5.58 24.73
N GLU A 32 -35.02 6.75 25.34
CA GLU A 32 -33.82 7.20 26.02
C GLU A 32 -33.60 6.26 27.19
N PHE A 33 -32.69 5.30 27.00
CA PHE A 33 -32.34 4.35 28.04
C PHE A 33 -31.71 5.15 29.20
N ASN A 34 -32.45 5.30 30.30
CA ASN A 34 -31.95 5.98 31.49
C ASN A 34 -31.04 5.02 32.30
N PRO A 35 -29.71 5.24 32.35
CA PRO A 35 -28.79 4.35 33.07
C PRO A 35 -29.04 4.31 34.58
N ASN A 36 -29.74 5.32 35.13
CA ASN A 36 -30.01 5.42 36.56
C ASN A 36 -31.12 4.47 37.01
N GLU A 37 -32.05 4.11 36.12
CA GLU A 37 -33.21 3.26 36.40
C GLU A 37 -32.91 1.75 36.28
N ILE A 38 -31.67 1.39 35.97
CA ILE A 38 -31.28 -0.01 35.79
C ILE A 38 -31.37 -0.80 37.10
N VAL A 39 -32.12 -1.90 37.08
CA VAL A 39 -32.27 -2.82 38.22
C VAL A 39 -30.96 -3.55 38.45
N ARG A 40 -30.33 -3.34 39.61
CA ARG A 40 -29.02 -3.94 39.94
C ARG A 40 -29.11 -5.37 40.46
N ASP A 41 -30.18 -5.69 41.20
CA ASP A 41 -30.29 -6.99 41.87
C ASP A 41 -30.27 -8.12 40.83
N PRO A 42 -29.29 -9.05 40.91
CA PRO A 42 -29.13 -10.08 39.89
C PRO A 42 -30.29 -11.08 39.85
N GLY A 43 -31.10 -11.14 40.92
CA GLY A 43 -32.31 -11.94 40.98
C GLY A 43 -33.51 -11.31 40.26
N HIS A 44 -33.53 -10.00 40.05
CA HIS A 44 -34.65 -9.29 39.42
C HIS A 44 -34.31 -8.54 38.14
N ARG A 45 -33.02 -8.43 37.80
CA ARG A 45 -32.61 -7.74 36.58
C ARG A 45 -33.01 -8.51 35.32
N LYS A 46 -33.41 -7.74 34.31
CA LYS A 46 -33.71 -8.20 32.95
C LYS A 46 -32.43 -8.69 32.24
N GLN A 47 -32.50 -9.78 31.49
CA GLN A 47 -31.33 -10.31 30.76
C GLN A 47 -30.94 -9.37 29.60
N ILE A 48 -29.65 -9.31 29.26
CA ILE A 48 -29.15 -8.38 28.22
C ILE A 48 -29.82 -8.61 26.86
N ASN A 49 -30.08 -9.87 26.51
CA ASN A 49 -30.74 -10.24 25.25
C ASN A 49 -32.24 -9.91 25.20
N GLU A 50 -32.86 -9.57 26.34
CA GLU A 50 -34.27 -9.17 26.40
C GLU A 50 -34.43 -7.66 26.12
N TYR A 51 -33.34 -6.88 26.09
CA TYR A 51 -33.33 -5.49 25.63
C TYR A 51 -33.25 -5.41 24.11
N ALA A 52 -33.78 -4.33 23.53
CA ALA A 52 -33.71 -4.10 22.09
C ALA A 52 -32.24 -4.04 21.61
N PRO A 53 -31.89 -4.65 20.45
CA PRO A 53 -30.49 -4.83 20.04
C PRO A 53 -29.64 -3.56 20.01
N ASP A 54 -30.26 -2.43 19.69
CA ASP A 54 -29.70 -1.08 19.60
C ASP A 54 -29.28 -0.49 20.96
N ILE A 55 -29.92 -0.90 22.06
CA ILE A 55 -29.63 -0.39 23.40
C ILE A 55 -28.78 -1.35 24.26
N GLN A 56 -28.57 -2.59 23.84
CA GLN A 56 -27.87 -3.61 24.66
C GLN A 56 -26.48 -3.17 25.12
N ASP A 57 -25.76 -2.45 24.26
CA ASP A 57 -24.42 -1.95 24.58
C ASP A 57 -24.44 -0.81 25.59
N GLN A 58 -25.44 0.07 25.52
CA GLN A 58 -25.65 1.12 26.53
C GLN A 58 -26.00 0.50 27.89
N VAL A 59 -26.84 -0.54 27.89
CA VAL A 59 -27.20 -1.33 29.08
C VAL A 59 -25.95 -2.00 29.68
N ARG A 60 -25.09 -2.63 28.86
CA ARG A 60 -23.81 -3.22 29.33
C ARG A 60 -22.94 -2.16 30.00
N ARG A 61 -22.77 -0.99 29.38
CA ARG A 61 -21.99 0.13 29.95
C ARG A 61 -22.54 0.59 31.30
N ALA A 62 -23.86 0.71 31.43
CA ALA A 62 -24.50 1.11 32.67
C ALA A 62 -24.23 0.12 33.82
N TYR A 63 -24.33 -1.19 33.57
CA TYR A 63 -23.94 -2.21 34.56
C TYR A 63 -22.45 -2.15 34.91
N ILE A 64 -21.57 -2.01 33.91
CA ILE A 64 -20.12 -1.92 34.12
C ILE A 64 -19.75 -0.73 35.00
N LEU A 65 -20.35 0.45 34.75
CA LEU A 65 -20.14 1.64 35.57
C LEU A 65 -20.58 1.46 37.03
N LYS A 66 -21.67 0.71 37.27
CA LYS A 66 -22.17 0.44 38.62
C LYS A 66 -21.45 -0.74 39.31
N GLY A 67 -20.72 -1.57 38.57
CA GLY A 67 -19.99 -2.73 39.08
C GLY A 67 -20.87 -3.86 39.63
N PRO A 68 -20.26 -4.98 40.04
CA PRO A 68 -20.95 -6.14 40.59
C PRO A 68 -21.71 -5.80 41.88
N MET A 69 -22.91 -6.34 42.05
CA MET A 69 -23.71 -6.13 43.26
C MET A 69 -23.26 -7.06 44.41
N GLN A 70 -22.54 -6.48 45.37
CA GLN A 70 -21.99 -7.17 46.55
C GLN A 70 -22.50 -6.51 47.84
N PRO A 71 -23.73 -6.82 48.29
CA PRO A 71 -24.32 -6.20 49.48
C PRO A 71 -23.52 -6.55 50.75
N ASP A 72 -23.36 -5.55 51.62
CA ASP A 72 -22.72 -5.70 52.93
C ASP A 72 -23.77 -5.96 54.02
N LEU A 73 -24.10 -7.23 54.22
CA LEU A 73 -25.10 -7.64 55.20
C LEU A 73 -24.46 -8.02 56.54
N PRO A 74 -25.08 -7.62 57.68
CA PRO A 74 -24.66 -8.07 59.00
C PRO A 74 -24.71 -9.59 59.15
N SER A 75 -25.67 -10.24 58.48
CA SER A 75 -25.78 -11.69 58.41
C SER A 75 -26.53 -12.13 57.16
N PHE A 76 -26.03 -13.15 56.47
CA PHE A 76 -26.69 -13.77 55.33
C PHE A 76 -27.74 -14.81 55.80
N PRO A 77 -28.87 -14.96 55.10
CA PRO A 77 -29.85 -16.00 55.34
C PRO A 77 -29.21 -17.39 55.48
N ARG A 78 -29.66 -18.15 56.48
CA ARG A 78 -29.16 -19.50 56.76
C ARG A 78 -30.15 -20.54 56.28
N THR A 79 -29.71 -21.39 55.36
CA THR A 79 -30.48 -22.52 54.82
C THR A 79 -30.00 -23.81 55.49
N THR A 80 -30.94 -24.69 55.84
CA THR A 80 -30.65 -25.97 56.51
C THR A 80 -30.22 -27.01 55.48
N PHE A 81 -29.01 -27.55 55.62
CA PHE A 81 -28.49 -28.65 54.81
C PHE A 81 -28.27 -29.88 55.71
N GLY A 82 -29.25 -30.79 55.74
CA GLY A 82 -29.27 -31.90 56.70
C GLY A 82 -29.42 -31.37 58.12
N SER A 83 -28.44 -31.60 58.99
CA SER A 83 -28.43 -31.10 60.38
C SER A 83 -27.71 -29.75 60.56
N VAL A 84 -27.05 -29.21 59.51
CA VAL A 84 -26.20 -28.02 59.61
C VAL A 84 -26.81 -26.85 58.84
N LYS A 85 -26.92 -25.69 59.49
CA LYS A 85 -27.32 -24.43 58.84
C LYS A 85 -26.11 -23.79 58.15
N ARG A 86 -26.23 -23.47 56.86
CA ARG A 86 -25.17 -22.84 56.05
C ARG A 86 -25.72 -21.61 55.33
N SER A 87 -24.87 -20.62 55.08
CA SER A 87 -25.22 -19.37 54.40
C SER A 87 -24.14 -18.97 53.41
N PHE A 88 -24.44 -17.99 52.56
CA PHE A 88 -23.42 -17.28 51.80
C PHE A 88 -22.35 -16.69 52.74
N SER A 89 -21.09 -16.70 52.29
CA SER A 89 -19.98 -16.10 53.05
C SER A 89 -19.47 -14.83 52.36
N LYS A 90 -19.51 -13.69 53.07
CA LYS A 90 -18.97 -12.41 52.60
C LYS A 90 -17.50 -12.50 52.16
N SER A 91 -16.72 -13.38 52.79
CA SER A 91 -15.30 -13.56 52.44
C SER A 91 -15.08 -14.02 50.99
N TRP A 92 -16.09 -14.61 50.34
CA TRP A 92 -15.99 -15.02 48.93
C TRP A 92 -15.86 -13.85 47.97
N TYR A 93 -16.38 -12.66 48.30
CA TYR A 93 -16.18 -11.46 47.47
C TYR A 93 -14.70 -11.08 47.31
N LYS A 94 -13.88 -11.35 48.35
CA LYS A 94 -12.43 -11.10 48.28
C LYS A 94 -11.71 -12.04 47.32
N ASN A 95 -12.20 -13.27 47.19
CA ASN A 95 -11.59 -14.30 46.35
C ASN A 95 -12.16 -14.31 44.93
N TYR A 96 -13.36 -13.77 44.74
CA TYR A 96 -14.09 -13.80 43.47
C TYR A 96 -14.70 -12.43 43.17
N THR A 97 -13.95 -11.59 42.48
CA THR A 97 -14.37 -10.21 42.11
C THR A 97 -15.60 -10.16 41.20
N TRP A 98 -15.91 -11.25 40.50
CA TRP A 98 -17.07 -11.41 39.63
C TRP A 98 -18.36 -11.80 40.35
N LEU A 99 -18.28 -12.20 41.63
CA LEU A 99 -19.37 -12.79 42.37
C LEU A 99 -20.38 -11.73 42.81
N GLU A 100 -21.66 -11.97 42.53
CA GLU A 100 -22.78 -11.13 42.95
C GLU A 100 -23.74 -11.94 43.83
N TYR A 101 -24.51 -11.25 44.67
CA TYR A 101 -25.52 -11.88 45.53
C TYR A 101 -26.85 -11.11 45.47
N SER A 102 -27.96 -11.85 45.37
CA SER A 102 -29.32 -11.31 45.51
C SER A 102 -29.87 -11.69 46.88
N GLU A 103 -30.22 -10.69 47.67
CA GLU A 103 -30.86 -10.86 48.98
C GLU A 103 -32.23 -11.50 48.85
N ILE A 104 -32.98 -11.07 47.84
CA ILE A 104 -34.36 -11.48 47.63
C ILE A 104 -34.43 -12.96 47.25
N LYS A 105 -33.45 -13.43 46.45
CA LYS A 105 -33.39 -14.82 46.02
C LYS A 105 -32.52 -15.70 46.91
N ASP A 106 -31.82 -15.18 47.91
CA ASP A 106 -30.76 -15.88 48.65
C ASP A 106 -29.88 -16.72 47.70
N ALA A 107 -29.30 -16.07 46.69
CA ALA A 107 -28.58 -16.77 45.62
C ALA A 107 -27.44 -15.94 45.03
N ALA A 108 -26.39 -16.64 44.59
CA ALA A 108 -25.21 -16.05 43.98
C ALA A 108 -25.22 -16.11 42.45
N TYR A 109 -24.64 -15.09 41.82
CA TYR A 109 -24.60 -14.88 40.37
C TYR A 109 -23.21 -14.44 39.92
N CYS A 110 -22.98 -14.41 38.60
CA CYS A 110 -21.72 -13.98 38.01
C CYS A 110 -21.92 -12.78 37.09
N PHE A 111 -21.22 -11.68 37.42
CA PHE A 111 -21.32 -10.41 36.73
C PHE A 111 -20.88 -10.49 35.25
N TYR A 112 -19.70 -11.03 34.99
CA TYR A 112 -19.17 -11.13 33.61
C TYR A 112 -20.00 -12.07 32.74
N CYS A 113 -20.42 -13.21 33.29
CA CYS A 113 -21.27 -14.15 32.57
C CYS A 113 -22.66 -13.57 32.26
N PHE A 114 -23.21 -12.72 33.14
CA PHE A 114 -24.45 -12.01 32.84
C PHE A 114 -24.31 -11.04 31.64
N LEU A 115 -23.18 -10.33 31.55
CA LEU A 115 -22.97 -9.30 30.52
C LEU A 115 -22.65 -9.87 29.13
N PHE A 116 -21.85 -10.94 29.06
CA PHE A 116 -21.20 -11.38 27.81
C PHE A 116 -21.50 -12.82 27.38
N LYS A 117 -22.31 -13.57 28.14
CA LYS A 117 -22.73 -14.91 27.73
C LYS A 117 -23.61 -14.84 26.48
N LYS A 118 -23.27 -15.64 25.47
CA LYS A 118 -24.07 -15.78 24.25
C LYS A 118 -25.16 -16.85 24.44
N PRO A 119 -26.42 -16.60 24.05
CA PRO A 119 -27.46 -17.63 24.06
C PRO A 119 -27.15 -18.71 23.02
N GLY A 120 -27.41 -19.99 23.34
CA GLY A 120 -27.42 -21.09 22.36
C GLY A 120 -26.37 -22.20 22.48
N ARG A 121 -25.43 -22.15 23.44
CA ARG A 121 -24.55 -23.31 23.73
C ARG A 121 -24.97 -23.99 25.02
N ALA A 122 -26.00 -24.84 25.00
CA ALA A 122 -26.39 -25.60 26.17
C ALA A 122 -25.54 -26.88 26.27
N GLU A 123 -24.38 -26.79 26.93
CA GLU A 123 -23.57 -27.96 27.27
C GLU A 123 -23.76 -28.23 28.78
N HIS A 124 -24.68 -29.14 29.10
CA HIS A 124 -24.95 -29.78 30.41
C HIS A 124 -25.80 -29.03 31.47
N PHE A 125 -26.34 -29.82 32.42
CA PHE A 125 -27.20 -29.40 33.53
C PHE A 125 -26.45 -28.46 34.49
N GLY A 126 -27.04 -27.30 34.82
CA GLY A 126 -26.41 -26.28 35.68
C GLY A 126 -25.79 -25.07 34.94
N PHE A 127 -25.85 -25.05 33.60
CA PHE A 127 -25.22 -24.03 32.74
C PHE A 127 -25.76 -22.59 32.91
N GLU A 128 -26.97 -22.42 33.44
CA GLU A 128 -27.60 -21.10 33.69
C GLU A 128 -27.61 -20.69 35.16
N VAL A 129 -27.01 -21.48 36.04
CA VAL A 129 -27.10 -21.28 37.49
C VAL A 129 -26.53 -19.92 37.89
N PHE A 130 -25.40 -19.50 37.32
CA PHE A 130 -24.78 -18.21 37.66
C PHE A 130 -25.31 -17.01 36.85
N THR A 131 -26.22 -17.21 35.89
CA THR A 131 -26.75 -16.12 35.04
C THR A 131 -28.24 -15.88 35.19
N LYS A 132 -29.03 -16.91 35.53
CA LYS A 132 -30.50 -16.85 35.56
C LYS A 132 -31.08 -17.45 36.85
N SER A 133 -30.76 -18.70 37.16
CA SER A 133 -31.42 -19.44 38.27
C SER A 133 -30.92 -19.04 39.65
N GLY A 134 -29.63 -18.68 39.76
CA GLY A 134 -28.95 -18.39 41.02
C GLY A 134 -28.34 -19.63 41.68
N TYR A 135 -27.09 -19.54 42.14
CA TYR A 135 -26.40 -20.59 42.89
C TYR A 135 -26.76 -20.52 44.37
N ARG A 136 -27.20 -21.64 44.96
CA ARG A 136 -27.63 -21.72 46.38
C ARG A 136 -27.01 -22.86 47.19
N ASP A 137 -26.16 -23.68 46.58
CA ASP A 137 -25.56 -24.84 47.28
C ASP A 137 -24.39 -24.41 48.16
N TRP A 138 -24.72 -23.84 49.33
CA TRP A 138 -23.73 -23.37 50.31
C TRP A 138 -22.89 -24.50 50.90
N LYS A 139 -23.34 -25.76 50.80
CA LYS A 139 -22.57 -26.92 51.27
C LYS A 139 -21.35 -27.19 50.39
N HIS A 140 -21.48 -27.00 49.08
CA HIS A 140 -20.40 -27.26 48.12
C HIS A 140 -19.85 -25.99 47.44
N ALA A 141 -20.08 -24.82 48.03
CA ALA A 141 -19.71 -23.53 47.44
C ALA A 141 -18.22 -23.40 47.08
N SER A 142 -17.30 -23.94 47.87
CA SER A 142 -15.86 -23.91 47.57
C SER A 142 -15.53 -24.65 46.27
N GLN A 143 -16.18 -25.78 46.01
CA GLN A 143 -16.03 -26.54 44.77
C GLN A 143 -16.85 -25.93 43.63
N GLY A 144 -18.08 -25.47 43.91
CA GLY A 144 -18.98 -24.91 42.90
C GLY A 144 -18.49 -23.58 42.32
N LEU A 145 -17.99 -22.67 43.15
CA LEU A 145 -17.42 -21.40 42.69
C LEU A 145 -16.12 -21.61 41.92
N LYS A 146 -15.23 -22.50 42.39
CA LYS A 146 -14.01 -22.86 41.67
C LYS A 146 -14.32 -23.57 40.34
N GLY A 147 -15.31 -24.47 40.35
CA GLY A 147 -15.80 -25.18 39.16
C GLY A 147 -16.43 -24.25 38.13
N HIS A 148 -17.11 -23.18 38.55
CA HIS A 148 -17.64 -22.15 37.64
C HIS A 148 -16.54 -21.45 36.85
N VAL A 149 -15.45 -21.07 37.53
CA VAL A 149 -14.29 -20.45 36.87
C VAL A 149 -13.67 -21.41 35.86
N GLY A 150 -13.58 -22.71 36.20
CA GLY A 150 -13.12 -23.75 35.29
C GLY A 150 -11.68 -23.57 34.80
N SER A 151 -11.35 -24.18 33.65
CA SER A 151 -10.03 -24.05 32.99
C SER A 151 -9.95 -22.79 32.12
N HIS A 152 -8.78 -22.53 31.51
CA HIS A 152 -8.53 -21.35 30.68
C HIS A 152 -9.54 -21.14 29.53
N ASN A 153 -10.12 -22.21 28.98
CA ASN A 153 -11.13 -22.16 27.90
C ASN A 153 -12.57 -22.23 28.43
N SER A 154 -12.79 -22.05 29.74
CA SER A 154 -14.13 -22.03 30.30
C SER A 154 -14.96 -20.86 29.76
N LEU A 155 -16.28 -21.01 29.80
CA LEU A 155 -17.21 -19.94 29.47
C LEU A 155 -16.97 -18.68 30.31
N HIS A 156 -16.65 -18.85 31.59
CA HIS A 156 -16.34 -17.74 32.50
C HIS A 156 -15.14 -16.94 32.00
N ASN A 157 -14.01 -17.60 31.73
CA ASN A 157 -12.80 -16.92 31.28
C ASN A 157 -12.98 -16.27 29.89
N SER A 158 -13.80 -16.87 29.02
CA SER A 158 -14.21 -16.22 27.76
C SER A 158 -15.02 -14.94 28.00
N CYS A 159 -15.93 -14.92 28.99
CA CYS A 159 -16.71 -13.72 29.33
C CYS A 159 -15.84 -12.64 29.99
N VAL A 160 -14.87 -13.03 30.82
CA VAL A 160 -13.86 -12.12 31.39
C VAL A 160 -13.06 -11.45 30.27
N LYS A 161 -12.57 -12.24 29.30
CA LYS A 161 -11.85 -11.69 28.14
C LYS A 161 -12.69 -10.69 27.34
N HIS A 162 -13.96 -11.02 27.09
CA HIS A 162 -14.87 -10.10 26.40
C HIS A 162 -15.08 -8.80 27.19
N TYR A 163 -15.16 -8.87 28.52
CA TYR A 163 -15.24 -7.69 29.37
C TYR A 163 -13.96 -6.83 29.27
N ASP A 164 -12.78 -7.45 29.34
CA ASP A 164 -11.49 -6.75 29.23
C ASP A 164 -11.33 -6.06 27.86
N ASP A 165 -11.68 -6.78 26.78
CA ASP A 165 -11.67 -6.25 25.41
C ASP A 165 -12.67 -5.08 25.27
N TYR A 166 -13.86 -5.21 25.86
CA TYR A 166 -14.89 -4.16 25.84
C TYR A 166 -14.46 -2.90 26.59
N ASN A 167 -13.73 -3.05 27.70
CA ASN A 167 -13.25 -1.94 28.52
C ASN A 167 -12.01 -1.24 27.92
N ASN A 168 -11.32 -1.88 26.97
CA ASN A 168 -10.13 -1.35 26.32
C ASN A 168 -10.46 -0.33 25.20
N GLN A 169 -10.77 0.90 25.58
CA GLN A 169 -11.16 1.98 24.66
C GLN A 169 -10.11 2.34 23.57
N ARG A 170 -8.84 1.96 23.76
CA ARG A 170 -7.74 2.22 22.80
C ARG A 170 -7.86 1.43 21.49
N GLN A 171 -8.66 0.37 21.47
CA GLN A 171 -8.90 -0.43 20.27
C GLN A 171 -10.19 -0.06 19.54
N SER A 172 -10.95 0.92 20.04
CA SER A 172 -12.20 1.35 19.40
C SER A 172 -11.93 1.96 18.03
N VAL A 173 -12.86 1.73 17.09
CA VAL A 173 -12.82 2.32 15.74
C VAL A 173 -12.72 3.85 15.85
N THR A 174 -13.52 4.47 16.73
CA THR A 174 -13.50 5.91 17.00
C THR A 174 -12.13 6.41 17.46
N SER A 175 -11.45 5.71 18.37
CA SER A 175 -10.10 6.10 18.81
C SER A 175 -9.03 5.96 17.72
N LYS A 176 -9.21 5.05 16.76
CA LYS A 176 -8.31 4.93 15.59
C LYS A 176 -8.53 6.07 14.60
N PHE A 177 -9.78 6.48 14.38
CA PHE A 177 -10.12 7.64 13.55
C PHE A 177 -9.61 8.95 14.19
N ALA A 178 -9.79 9.14 15.50
CA ALA A 178 -9.34 10.34 16.20
C ALA A 178 -7.81 10.50 16.25
N LYS A 179 -7.05 9.42 16.01
CA LYS A 179 -5.58 9.41 16.02
C LYS A 179 -4.96 9.53 14.62
N ALA A 180 -5.76 9.49 13.55
CA ALA A 180 -5.26 9.68 12.20
C ALA A 180 -4.84 11.14 12.02
N THR A 181 -3.56 11.36 11.71
CA THR A 181 -3.08 12.68 11.27
C THR A 181 -3.72 13.03 9.93
N LYS A 182 -3.95 14.32 9.66
CA LYS A 182 -4.48 14.79 8.36
C LYS A 182 -3.69 14.21 7.17
N GLU A 183 -2.36 14.18 7.29
CA GLU A 183 -1.46 13.57 6.31
C GLU A 183 -1.74 12.07 6.10
N SER A 184 -1.95 11.30 7.18
CA SER A 184 -2.30 9.88 7.07
C SER A 184 -3.66 9.63 6.42
N GLU A 185 -4.63 10.53 6.63
CA GLU A 185 -5.93 10.45 5.95
C GLU A 185 -5.82 10.76 4.46
N GLU A 186 -5.04 11.77 4.09
CA GLU A 186 -4.76 12.12 2.70
C GLU A 186 -4.06 10.96 1.97
N LEU A 187 -3.02 10.39 2.58
CA LEU A 187 -2.34 9.20 2.05
C LEU A 187 -3.28 7.99 1.91
N TYR A 188 -4.16 7.77 2.88
CA TYR A 188 -5.15 6.70 2.80
C TYR A 188 -6.14 6.91 1.66
N LYS A 189 -6.65 8.14 1.50
CA LYS A 189 -7.55 8.50 0.39
C LYS A 189 -6.88 8.28 -0.97
N ILE A 190 -5.62 8.69 -1.14
CA ILE A 190 -4.88 8.47 -2.39
C ILE A 190 -4.79 6.97 -2.72
N ARG A 191 -4.40 6.15 -1.75
CA ARG A 191 -4.30 4.68 -1.93
C ARG A 191 -5.64 4.04 -2.27
N LEU A 192 -6.71 4.46 -1.59
CA LEU A 192 -8.05 3.95 -1.82
C LEU A 192 -8.56 4.33 -3.20
N THR A 193 -8.44 5.60 -3.60
CA THR A 193 -8.87 6.10 -4.91
C THR A 193 -8.13 5.36 -6.03
N CYS A 194 -6.80 5.27 -5.96
CA CYS A 194 -5.98 4.51 -6.92
C CYS A 194 -6.43 3.04 -7.01
N SER A 195 -6.63 2.37 -5.87
CA SER A 195 -7.10 0.98 -5.85
C SER A 195 -8.48 0.80 -6.49
N LEU A 196 -9.39 1.75 -6.26
CA LEU A 196 -10.73 1.74 -6.85
C LEU A 196 -10.67 1.99 -8.35
N ASP A 197 -9.85 2.92 -8.82
CA ASP A 197 -9.71 3.22 -10.24
C ASP A 197 -9.12 2.03 -11.02
N CYS A 198 -8.05 1.40 -10.50
CA CYS A 198 -7.53 0.16 -11.07
C CYS A 198 -8.59 -0.95 -11.09
N SER A 199 -9.34 -1.13 -9.99
CA SER A 199 -10.41 -2.14 -9.91
C SER A 199 -11.52 -1.88 -10.92
N ARG A 200 -11.97 -0.63 -11.05
CA ARG A 200 -13.01 -0.22 -12.00
C ARG A 200 -12.58 -0.49 -13.43
N TYR A 201 -11.34 -0.16 -13.79
CA TYR A 201 -10.81 -0.44 -15.11
C TYR A 201 -10.78 -1.93 -15.41
N LEU A 202 -10.24 -2.75 -14.50
CA LEU A 202 -10.16 -4.20 -14.69
C LEU A 202 -11.54 -4.85 -14.82
N ILE A 203 -12.51 -4.44 -13.99
CA ILE A 203 -13.91 -4.92 -14.09
C ILE A 203 -14.53 -4.49 -15.43
N ALA A 204 -14.37 -3.23 -15.83
CA ALA A 204 -14.94 -2.71 -17.07
C ALA A 204 -14.38 -3.41 -18.31
N GLN A 205 -13.12 -3.84 -18.29
CA GLN A 205 -12.47 -4.57 -19.39
C GLN A 205 -12.62 -6.10 -19.27
N GLY A 206 -13.17 -6.62 -18.18
CA GLY A 206 -13.23 -8.07 -17.93
C GLY A 206 -11.85 -8.72 -17.76
N ILE A 207 -10.85 -7.97 -17.28
CA ILE A 207 -9.47 -8.43 -17.12
C ILE A 207 -9.28 -9.04 -15.73
N ALA A 208 -8.53 -10.16 -15.67
CA ALA A 208 -8.20 -10.79 -14.40
C ALA A 208 -7.38 -9.86 -13.49
N PHE A 209 -7.71 -9.81 -12.21
CA PHE A 209 -6.99 -8.99 -11.24
C PHE A 209 -5.62 -9.58 -10.89
N ARG A 210 -5.58 -10.91 -10.73
CA ARG A 210 -4.42 -11.66 -10.22
C ARG A 210 -3.56 -12.21 -11.35
N GLY A 211 -2.27 -12.31 -11.07
CA GLY A 211 -1.31 -13.02 -11.90
C GLY A 211 -1.13 -14.48 -11.46
N HIS A 212 -0.39 -15.27 -12.25
CA HIS A 212 0.00 -16.62 -11.85
C HIS A 212 0.98 -16.62 -10.67
N ASP A 213 1.84 -15.61 -10.57
CA ASP A 213 2.75 -15.38 -9.44
C ASP A 213 2.71 -13.89 -9.03
N GLU A 214 2.21 -13.60 -7.84
CA GLU A 214 2.18 -12.25 -7.27
C GLU A 214 3.35 -11.97 -6.30
N SER A 215 4.37 -12.84 -6.27
CA SER A 215 5.56 -12.64 -5.43
C SER A 215 6.29 -11.35 -5.80
N SER A 216 6.97 -10.72 -4.83
CA SER A 216 7.72 -9.47 -5.05
C SER A 216 8.84 -9.60 -6.10
N THR A 217 9.22 -10.83 -6.43
CA THR A 217 10.26 -11.17 -7.40
C THR A 217 9.72 -11.56 -8.78
N SER A 218 8.39 -11.63 -8.93
CA SER A 218 7.77 -11.91 -10.22
C SER A 218 7.98 -10.72 -11.15
N LEU A 219 8.27 -11.00 -12.43
CA LEU A 219 8.32 -9.97 -13.49
C LEU A 219 6.92 -9.45 -13.85
N ASN A 220 5.86 -10.17 -13.47
CA ASN A 220 4.48 -9.75 -13.64
C ASN A 220 3.65 -10.26 -12.46
N LYS A 221 3.36 -9.37 -11.52
CA LYS A 221 2.64 -9.65 -10.27
C LYS A 221 1.11 -9.67 -10.43
N GLY A 222 0.62 -9.70 -11.67
CA GLY A 222 -0.80 -9.59 -11.98
C GLY A 222 -1.26 -8.16 -12.20
N ASN A 223 -2.32 -8.02 -12.99
CA ASN A 223 -2.73 -6.72 -13.53
C ASN A 223 -3.06 -5.69 -12.45
N PHE A 224 -3.69 -6.10 -11.34
CA PHE A 224 -4.02 -5.15 -10.27
C PHE A 224 -2.77 -4.58 -9.60
N ARG A 225 -1.81 -5.44 -9.22
CA ARG A 225 -0.58 -4.99 -8.55
C ARG A 225 0.29 -4.17 -9.48
N GLU A 226 0.47 -4.61 -10.73
CA GLU A 226 1.25 -3.87 -11.72
C GLU A 226 0.62 -2.50 -12.03
N MET A 227 -0.72 -2.41 -12.14
CA MET A 227 -1.39 -1.12 -12.35
C MET A 227 -1.25 -0.19 -11.14
N VAL A 228 -1.40 -0.70 -9.91
CA VAL A 228 -1.20 0.10 -8.70
C VAL A 228 0.24 0.60 -8.59
N ASP A 229 1.21 -0.27 -8.86
CA ASP A 229 2.64 0.10 -8.85
C ASP A 229 2.95 1.14 -9.94
N TRP A 230 2.37 1.00 -11.13
CA TRP A 230 2.49 1.97 -12.22
C TRP A 230 1.88 3.33 -11.87
N GLU A 231 0.69 3.36 -11.27
CA GLU A 231 0.03 4.61 -10.85
C GLU A 231 0.86 5.30 -9.75
N LEU A 232 1.33 4.55 -8.74
CA LEU A 232 2.20 5.06 -7.69
C LEU A 232 3.50 5.65 -8.27
N ALA A 233 4.15 4.93 -9.19
CA ALA A 233 5.35 5.43 -9.87
C ALA A 233 5.07 6.72 -10.64
N THR A 234 3.91 6.80 -11.30
CA THR A 234 3.47 7.99 -12.05
C THR A 234 3.21 9.18 -11.12
N CYS A 235 2.53 8.98 -9.99
CA CYS A 235 2.34 10.02 -8.97
C CYS A 235 3.67 10.51 -8.40
N CYS A 236 4.58 9.60 -8.04
CA CYS A 236 5.91 9.95 -7.56
C CYS A 236 6.68 10.75 -8.60
N ALA A 237 6.64 10.33 -9.87
CA ALA A 237 7.29 11.05 -10.96
C ALA A 237 6.73 12.47 -11.12
N HIS A 238 5.41 12.65 -11.02
CA HIS A 238 4.79 13.98 -11.05
C HIS A 238 5.25 14.87 -9.89
N GLU A 239 5.28 14.36 -8.66
CA GLU A 239 5.69 15.16 -7.49
C GLU A 239 7.18 15.51 -7.54
N VAL A 240 8.04 14.56 -7.93
CA VAL A 240 9.47 14.82 -8.16
C VAL A 240 9.66 15.88 -9.24
N THR A 241 8.91 15.78 -10.35
CA THR A 241 8.97 16.76 -11.44
C THR A 241 8.53 18.14 -10.97
N LYS A 242 7.49 18.23 -10.14
CA LYS A 242 7.02 19.49 -9.56
C LYS A 242 8.11 20.13 -8.69
N VAL A 243 8.76 19.35 -7.82
CA VAL A 243 9.89 19.83 -7.01
C VAL A 243 11.05 20.31 -7.89
N ILE A 244 11.35 19.59 -8.98
CA ILE A 244 12.37 20.01 -9.96
C ILE A 244 11.99 21.36 -10.61
N MET A 245 10.73 21.55 -10.98
CA MET A 245 10.26 22.79 -11.59
C MET A 245 10.31 23.96 -10.60
N GLU A 246 9.95 23.73 -9.34
CA GLU A 246 10.09 24.72 -8.26
C GLU A 246 11.58 25.07 -8.00
N GLU A 247 12.46 24.06 -7.98
CA GLU A 247 13.90 24.24 -7.84
C GLU A 247 14.48 25.04 -9.02
N LEU A 248 14.00 24.79 -10.24
CA LEU A 248 14.41 25.52 -11.44
C LEU A 248 13.90 26.98 -11.42
N GLY A 249 12.64 27.20 -11.06
CA GLY A 249 12.00 28.53 -11.05
C GLY A 249 12.14 29.25 -12.38
N ASP A 250 12.58 30.51 -12.35
CA ASP A 250 12.83 31.35 -13.54
C ASP A 250 14.28 31.32 -14.05
N ARG A 251 15.09 30.41 -13.53
CA ARG A 251 16.52 30.35 -13.86
C ARG A 251 16.76 29.99 -15.32
N GLN A 252 17.91 30.43 -15.82
CA GLN A 252 18.41 29.98 -17.12
C GLN A 252 18.93 28.55 -17.00
N PHE A 253 18.81 27.76 -18.05
CA PHE A 253 19.21 26.35 -18.03
C PHE A 253 19.82 25.91 -19.36
N SER A 254 20.50 24.78 -19.33
CA SER A 254 20.97 24.06 -20.51
C SER A 254 20.21 22.75 -20.65
N VAL A 255 20.00 22.31 -21.89
CA VAL A 255 19.40 21.01 -22.18
C VAL A 255 20.49 20.00 -22.51
N LEU A 256 20.41 18.82 -21.93
CA LEU A 256 21.21 17.66 -22.31
C LEU A 256 20.27 16.63 -22.92
N ILE A 257 20.56 16.21 -24.13
CA ILE A 257 19.71 15.30 -24.89
C ILE A 257 20.53 14.08 -25.29
N ASP A 258 19.93 12.90 -25.16
CA ASP A 258 20.52 11.66 -25.65
C ASP A 258 19.46 10.80 -26.31
N GLU A 259 19.85 10.10 -27.38
CA GLU A 259 18.97 9.22 -28.15
C GLU A 259 19.43 7.78 -28.01
N SER A 260 18.51 6.89 -27.63
CA SER A 260 18.82 5.47 -27.52
C SER A 260 17.66 4.62 -28.01
N ARG A 261 17.95 3.37 -28.36
CA ARG A 261 16.95 2.39 -28.78
C ARG A 261 16.61 1.46 -27.63
N ASP A 262 15.33 1.37 -27.27
CA ASP A 262 14.89 0.50 -26.18
C ASP A 262 14.80 -0.98 -26.60
N ILE A 263 14.47 -1.85 -25.63
CA ILE A 263 14.31 -3.30 -25.84
C ILE A 263 13.17 -3.65 -26.81
N SER A 264 12.22 -2.74 -27.01
CA SER A 264 11.12 -2.87 -27.97
C SER A 264 11.50 -2.27 -29.33
N VAL A 265 12.78 -1.94 -29.54
CA VAL A 265 13.34 -1.52 -30.81
C VAL A 265 12.80 -0.13 -31.22
N LYS A 266 12.31 0.65 -30.24
CA LYS A 266 11.83 2.03 -30.41
C LYS A 266 12.90 3.03 -30.02
N GLU A 267 13.00 4.11 -30.78
CA GLU A 267 13.92 5.22 -30.46
C GLU A 267 13.30 6.07 -29.33
N GLN A 268 14.14 6.47 -28.37
CA GLN A 268 13.79 7.17 -27.16
C GLN A 268 14.74 8.34 -26.94
N MET A 269 14.17 9.52 -26.75
CA MET A 269 14.84 10.78 -26.46
C MET A 269 14.81 11.02 -24.96
N THR A 270 15.99 11.04 -24.34
CA THR A 270 16.16 11.47 -22.95
C THR A 270 16.44 12.96 -22.91
N VAL A 271 15.75 13.68 -22.02
CA VAL A 271 16.01 15.11 -21.78
C VAL A 271 16.34 15.34 -20.31
N MET A 272 17.48 15.99 -20.08
CA MET A 272 17.88 16.47 -18.77
C MET A 272 18.10 17.98 -18.80
N LEU A 273 17.80 18.64 -17.69
CA LEU A 273 18.04 20.06 -17.49
C LEU A 273 19.27 20.24 -16.60
N ARG A 274 20.15 21.16 -16.99
CA ARG A 274 21.34 21.55 -16.24
C ARG A 274 21.28 23.02 -15.89
N PHE A 275 21.33 23.37 -14.62
CA PHE A 275 21.23 24.76 -14.15
C PHE A 275 22.02 24.98 -12.86
N LEU A 276 22.12 26.23 -12.40
CA LEU A 276 22.76 26.58 -11.13
C LEU A 276 21.69 26.70 -10.04
N ASN A 277 21.91 26.06 -8.90
CA ASN A 277 21.07 26.27 -7.72
C ASN A 277 21.44 27.57 -6.97
N ASP A 278 20.71 27.88 -5.91
CA ASP A 278 20.90 29.11 -5.11
C ASP A 278 22.28 29.21 -4.44
N LYS A 279 22.99 28.08 -4.32
CA LYS A 279 24.34 28.03 -3.78
C LYS A 279 25.41 28.17 -4.88
N GLY A 280 25.00 28.40 -6.13
CA GLY A 280 25.89 28.48 -7.29
C GLY A 280 26.46 27.12 -7.74
N ASN A 281 25.89 26.00 -7.30
CA ASN A 281 26.33 24.67 -7.73
C ASN A 281 25.58 24.23 -8.97
N VAL A 282 26.28 23.53 -9.86
CA VAL A 282 25.67 22.88 -11.03
C VAL A 282 24.79 21.72 -10.56
N VAL A 283 23.55 21.73 -11.02
CA VAL A 283 22.56 20.69 -10.76
C VAL A 283 22.05 20.17 -12.09
N GLU A 284 21.92 18.85 -12.18
CA GLU A 284 21.36 18.14 -13.32
C GLU A 284 20.11 17.40 -12.88
N ARG A 285 19.01 17.59 -13.60
CA ARG A 285 17.69 17.01 -13.32
C ARG A 285 17.15 16.32 -14.56
N PHE A 286 16.90 15.02 -14.44
CA PHE A 286 16.17 14.27 -15.46
C PHE A 286 14.73 14.75 -15.51
N ILE A 287 14.19 14.98 -16.71
CA ILE A 287 12.84 15.53 -16.86
C ILE A 287 11.90 14.68 -17.70
N SER A 288 12.44 13.94 -18.68
CA SER A 288 11.61 13.16 -19.58
C SER A 288 12.42 12.10 -20.29
N LEU A 289 11.77 10.95 -20.48
CA LEU A 289 12.09 9.96 -21.51
C LEU A 289 10.92 9.97 -22.49
N HIS A 290 11.17 10.41 -23.72
CA HIS A 290 10.13 10.65 -24.71
C HIS A 290 10.34 9.78 -25.94
N HIS A 291 9.32 9.01 -26.30
CA HIS A 291 9.37 8.19 -27.50
C HIS A 291 9.29 9.07 -28.75
N VAL A 292 10.27 8.92 -29.64
CA VAL A 292 10.31 9.60 -30.94
C VAL A 292 10.12 8.58 -32.06
N LYS A 293 9.35 8.96 -33.09
CA LYS A 293 9.04 8.07 -34.23
C LYS A 293 10.27 7.84 -35.12
N ASP A 294 11.10 8.88 -35.24
CA ASP A 294 12.36 8.89 -35.95
C ASP A 294 13.32 9.87 -35.26
N THR A 295 14.60 9.73 -35.56
CA THR A 295 15.69 10.54 -34.99
C THR A 295 16.09 11.69 -35.92
N THR A 296 15.21 12.14 -36.82
CA THR A 296 15.48 13.32 -37.64
C THR A 296 15.54 14.57 -36.76
N SER A 297 16.39 15.53 -37.12
CA SER A 297 16.56 16.76 -36.35
C SER A 297 15.25 17.53 -36.10
N GLU A 298 14.29 17.42 -37.03
CA GLU A 298 12.97 18.05 -36.91
C GLU A 298 12.06 17.31 -35.91
N SER A 299 12.04 15.98 -35.95
CA SER A 299 11.33 15.16 -34.96
C SER A 299 11.84 15.43 -33.54
N LEU A 300 13.17 15.50 -33.38
CA LEU A 300 13.80 15.77 -32.08
C LEU A 300 13.51 17.19 -31.58
N LYS A 301 13.51 18.18 -32.47
CA LYS A 301 13.12 19.55 -32.13
C LYS A 301 11.67 19.63 -31.65
N ASN A 302 10.75 19.00 -32.38
CA ASN A 302 9.33 18.98 -32.02
C ASN A 302 9.09 18.23 -30.69
N ALA A 303 9.82 17.15 -30.45
CA ALA A 303 9.79 16.43 -29.17
C ALA A 303 10.30 17.31 -28.02
N LEU A 304 11.42 18.04 -28.21
CA LEU A 304 11.90 19.01 -27.25
C LEU A 304 10.84 20.07 -26.95
N TYR A 305 10.15 20.58 -27.98
CA TYR A 305 9.15 21.64 -27.80
C TYR A 305 7.93 21.13 -27.05
N GLY A 306 7.45 19.93 -27.38
CA GLY A 306 6.39 19.29 -26.61
C GLY A 306 6.75 19.13 -25.13
N ILE A 307 8.01 18.82 -24.81
CA ILE A 307 8.50 18.71 -23.43
C ILE A 307 8.58 20.09 -22.75
N LEU A 308 9.12 21.09 -23.45
CA LEU A 308 9.22 22.46 -22.93
C LEU A 308 7.83 23.05 -22.67
N ASP A 309 6.90 22.90 -23.61
CA ASP A 309 5.52 23.37 -23.49
C ASP A 309 4.78 22.67 -22.35
N LYS A 310 4.94 21.34 -22.21
CA LYS A 310 4.35 20.56 -21.11
C LYS A 310 4.72 21.11 -19.73
N TYR A 311 5.94 21.63 -19.59
CA TYR A 311 6.44 22.18 -18.33
C TYR A 311 6.50 23.72 -18.33
N THR A 312 5.90 24.37 -19.33
CA THR A 312 5.83 25.84 -19.46
C THR A 312 7.23 26.50 -19.43
N LEU A 313 8.23 25.81 -20.01
CA LEU A 313 9.60 26.29 -20.11
C LEU A 313 9.80 27.02 -21.44
N SER A 314 10.38 28.22 -21.38
CA SER A 314 10.67 28.99 -22.60
C SER A 314 12.01 28.61 -23.21
N ILE A 315 12.04 28.41 -24.53
CA ILE A 315 13.29 28.21 -25.28
C ILE A 315 14.27 29.38 -25.12
N SER A 316 13.78 30.60 -24.91
CA SER A 316 14.59 31.81 -24.71
C SER A 316 15.47 31.74 -23.45
N ARG A 317 15.11 30.86 -22.49
CA ARG A 317 15.84 30.63 -21.24
C ARG A 317 16.98 29.61 -21.39
N ILE A 318 17.10 28.99 -22.55
CA ILE A 318 18.17 28.04 -22.83
C ILE A 318 19.49 28.81 -23.01
N ARG A 319 20.56 28.33 -22.37
CA ARG A 319 21.92 28.88 -22.46
C ARG A 319 22.96 27.87 -22.95
N GLY A 320 22.54 26.62 -23.09
CA GLY A 320 23.38 25.58 -23.66
C GLY A 320 22.59 24.38 -24.12
N GLN A 321 23.17 23.64 -25.05
CA GLN A 321 22.62 22.42 -25.62
C GLN A 321 23.73 21.38 -25.75
N GLY A 322 23.56 20.23 -25.10
CA GLY A 322 24.56 19.17 -25.02
C GLY A 322 24.04 17.85 -25.56
N TYR A 323 24.68 17.32 -26.58
CA TYR A 323 24.34 16.02 -27.17
C TYR A 323 25.51 15.48 -28.01
N ASP A 324 25.33 14.28 -28.56
CA ASP A 324 26.34 13.57 -29.34
C ASP A 324 26.71 14.24 -30.68
N GLY A 325 27.61 13.58 -31.39
CA GLY A 325 28.15 14.05 -32.67
C GLY A 325 27.36 13.60 -33.89
N ALA A 326 26.22 12.92 -33.71
CA ALA A 326 25.45 12.40 -34.82
C ALA A 326 25.01 13.54 -35.75
N SER A 327 24.91 13.27 -37.05
CA SER A 327 24.59 14.29 -38.06
C SER A 327 23.26 15.01 -37.79
N ASN A 328 22.25 14.29 -37.29
CA ASN A 328 20.95 14.87 -36.93
C ASN A 328 21.02 15.74 -35.67
N MET A 329 22.04 15.56 -34.83
CA MET A 329 22.24 16.35 -33.62
C MET A 329 23.16 17.56 -33.88
N ARG A 330 24.39 17.28 -34.32
CA ARG A 330 25.48 18.26 -34.53
C ARG A 330 25.46 18.97 -35.88
N GLY A 331 24.74 18.45 -36.87
CA GLY A 331 24.81 18.91 -38.26
C GLY A 331 24.76 20.44 -38.40
N GLU A 332 25.72 21.00 -39.13
CA GLU A 332 25.93 22.45 -39.22
C GLU A 332 24.75 23.20 -39.84
N PHE A 333 24.07 22.60 -40.81
CA PHE A 333 22.96 23.23 -41.54
C PHE A 333 21.59 22.74 -41.09
N ASN A 334 21.48 21.43 -40.79
CA ASN A 334 20.19 20.77 -40.55
C ASN A 334 20.16 19.99 -39.24
N GLY A 335 21.22 20.03 -38.43
CA GLY A 335 21.23 19.38 -37.12
C GLY A 335 20.33 20.10 -36.11
N LEU A 336 19.95 19.39 -35.06
CA LEU A 336 19.18 19.94 -33.94
C LEU A 336 19.88 21.18 -33.37
N GLN A 337 21.21 21.15 -33.25
CA GLN A 337 22.03 22.30 -32.82
C GLN A 337 21.75 23.55 -33.61
N ARG A 338 21.75 23.44 -34.93
CA ARG A 338 21.55 24.60 -35.79
C ARG A 338 20.15 25.14 -35.62
N LYS A 339 19.15 24.25 -35.61
CA LYS A 339 17.74 24.60 -35.47
C LYS A 339 17.42 25.32 -34.16
N ILE A 340 18.03 24.91 -33.04
CA ILE A 340 17.84 25.58 -31.75
C ILE A 340 18.63 26.90 -31.68
N LEU A 341 19.83 26.97 -32.27
CA LEU A 341 20.60 28.22 -32.35
C LEU A 341 19.91 29.29 -33.19
N ASP A 342 19.23 28.90 -34.27
CA ASP A 342 18.48 29.82 -35.12
C ASP A 342 17.32 30.49 -34.34
N GLU A 343 16.77 29.84 -33.32
CA GLU A 343 15.72 30.41 -32.46
C GLU A 343 16.25 31.09 -31.21
N ASN A 344 17.33 30.57 -30.63
CA ASN A 344 18.00 31.15 -29.49
C ASN A 344 19.52 31.18 -29.70
N PRO A 345 20.07 32.32 -30.16
CA PRO A 345 21.50 32.48 -30.43
C PRO A 345 22.42 32.27 -29.20
N TYR A 346 21.85 32.28 -27.99
CA TYR A 346 22.59 32.07 -26.74
C TYR A 346 22.63 30.60 -26.29
N ALA A 347 21.99 29.68 -27.01
CA ALA A 347 21.98 28.25 -26.70
C ALA A 347 23.26 27.54 -27.24
N PHE A 348 24.39 27.76 -26.57
CA PHE A 348 25.69 27.25 -27.05
C PHE A 348 25.76 25.72 -27.06
N TYR A 349 26.23 25.17 -28.18
CA TYR A 349 26.40 23.73 -28.31
C TYR A 349 27.67 23.21 -27.65
N VAL A 350 27.53 22.09 -26.93
CA VAL A 350 28.64 21.33 -26.35
C VAL A 350 28.55 19.89 -26.84
N HIS A 351 29.58 19.44 -27.56
CA HIS A 351 29.68 18.07 -28.04
C HIS A 351 29.99 17.11 -26.87
N CYS A 352 29.23 16.02 -26.77
CA CYS A 352 29.40 15.00 -25.73
C CYS A 352 30.85 14.49 -25.63
N TYR A 353 31.48 14.69 -24.47
CA TYR A 353 32.87 14.26 -24.23
C TYR A 353 33.05 12.74 -24.28
N ALA A 354 32.07 11.97 -23.80
CA ALA A 354 32.13 10.51 -23.84
C ALA A 354 32.14 10.01 -25.30
N HIS A 355 31.25 10.55 -26.14
CA HIS A 355 31.22 10.23 -27.57
C HIS A 355 32.53 10.68 -28.25
N ARG A 356 33.07 11.86 -27.93
CA ARG A 356 34.39 12.29 -28.44
C ARG A 356 35.51 11.35 -28.07
N LEU A 357 35.57 10.92 -26.81
CA LEU A 357 36.59 10.00 -26.34
C LEU A 357 36.46 8.65 -27.05
N GLN A 358 35.23 8.15 -27.21
CA GLN A 358 34.95 6.93 -27.95
C GLN A 358 35.44 7.02 -29.38
N LEU A 359 35.15 8.12 -30.10
CA LEU A 359 35.64 8.31 -31.47
C LEU A 359 37.17 8.29 -31.56
N VAL A 360 37.86 8.89 -30.57
CA VAL A 360 39.33 8.84 -30.51
C VAL A 360 39.82 7.42 -30.28
N VAL A 361 39.22 6.69 -29.33
CA VAL A 361 39.58 5.29 -29.05
C VAL A 361 39.40 4.43 -30.29
N VAL A 362 38.25 4.51 -30.95
CA VAL A 362 37.95 3.75 -32.19
C VAL A 362 38.94 4.08 -33.31
N SER A 363 39.31 5.35 -33.45
CA SER A 363 40.30 5.78 -34.44
C SER A 363 41.70 5.22 -34.14
N VAL A 364 42.11 5.22 -32.87
CA VAL A 364 43.41 4.70 -32.44
C VAL A 364 43.47 3.18 -32.58
N THR A 365 42.41 2.46 -32.18
CA THR A 365 42.34 1.00 -32.33
C THR A 365 42.37 0.59 -33.80
N SER A 366 41.67 1.32 -34.66
CA SER A 366 41.67 1.06 -36.11
C SER A 366 43.01 1.40 -36.79
N SER A 367 43.85 2.22 -36.14
CA SER A 367 45.20 2.52 -36.62
C SER A 367 46.22 1.42 -36.27
N CYS A 368 45.89 0.52 -35.34
CA CYS A 368 46.71 -0.61 -34.96
C CYS A 368 46.13 -1.90 -35.57
N SER A 369 46.78 -2.44 -36.59
CA SER A 369 46.30 -3.62 -37.32
C SER A 369 45.92 -4.78 -36.41
N SER A 370 46.79 -5.17 -35.46
CA SER A 370 46.52 -6.30 -34.57
C SER A 370 45.27 -6.11 -33.69
N ILE A 371 44.99 -4.88 -33.25
CA ILE A 371 43.82 -4.57 -32.44
C ILE A 371 42.57 -4.48 -33.33
N HIS A 372 42.71 -3.90 -34.51
CA HIS A 372 41.66 -3.85 -35.52
C HIS A 372 41.19 -5.27 -35.91
N ASP A 373 42.13 -6.14 -36.27
CA ASP A 373 41.87 -7.54 -36.63
C ASP A 373 41.15 -8.27 -35.48
N PHE A 374 41.59 -8.07 -34.23
CA PHE A 374 40.96 -8.66 -33.07
C PHE A 374 39.47 -8.28 -32.94
N PHE A 375 39.14 -6.98 -33.06
CA PHE A 375 37.76 -6.53 -33.00
C PHE A 375 36.96 -6.97 -34.23
N GLU A 376 37.57 -7.02 -35.42
CA GLU A 376 36.93 -7.53 -36.64
C GLU A 376 36.54 -9.01 -36.48
N TYR A 377 37.46 -9.86 -35.98
CA TYR A 377 37.18 -11.27 -35.74
C TYR A 377 36.08 -11.47 -34.69
N ILE A 378 36.10 -10.71 -33.58
CA ILE A 378 35.02 -10.77 -32.59
C ILE A 378 33.68 -10.40 -33.22
N SER A 379 33.61 -9.30 -33.97
CA SER A 379 32.39 -8.87 -34.65
C SER A 379 31.90 -9.89 -35.67
N LEU A 380 32.82 -10.54 -36.40
CA LEU A 380 32.51 -11.62 -37.35
C LEU A 380 31.94 -12.85 -36.63
N ILE A 381 32.55 -13.28 -35.51
CA ILE A 381 32.06 -14.40 -34.70
C ILE A 381 30.65 -14.11 -34.20
N VAL A 382 30.44 -12.94 -33.59
CA VAL A 382 29.12 -12.57 -33.05
C VAL A 382 28.08 -12.44 -34.16
N THR A 383 28.41 -11.82 -35.29
CA THR A 383 27.50 -11.66 -36.43
C THR A 383 27.15 -13.00 -37.06
N THR A 384 28.14 -13.85 -37.32
CA THR A 384 27.94 -15.18 -37.89
C THR A 384 27.06 -16.05 -36.99
N THR A 385 27.29 -15.99 -35.68
CA THR A 385 26.52 -16.77 -34.70
C THR A 385 25.11 -16.22 -34.54
N SER A 386 24.96 -14.91 -34.45
CA SER A 386 23.66 -14.26 -34.19
C SER A 386 22.74 -14.21 -35.42
N ALA A 387 23.29 -14.20 -36.63
CA ALA A 387 22.50 -14.13 -37.87
C ALA A 387 21.80 -15.46 -38.24
N SER A 388 22.16 -16.58 -37.61
CA SER A 388 21.55 -17.88 -37.87
C SER A 388 20.88 -18.41 -36.62
N CYS A 389 19.56 -18.58 -36.67
CA CYS A 389 18.80 -19.18 -35.56
C CYS A 389 19.39 -20.55 -35.17
N LYS A 390 19.75 -21.39 -36.15
CA LYS A 390 20.35 -22.71 -35.89
C LYS A 390 21.67 -22.62 -35.12
N ARG A 391 22.57 -21.69 -35.48
CA ARG A 391 23.87 -21.54 -34.79
C ARG A 391 23.68 -20.95 -33.39
N ARG A 392 22.74 -20.01 -33.25
CA ARG A 392 22.36 -19.44 -31.96
C ARG A 392 21.80 -20.49 -31.01
N ASP A 393 20.88 -21.31 -31.49
CA ASP A 393 20.26 -22.38 -30.69
C ASP A 393 21.32 -23.41 -30.27
N ALA A 394 22.21 -23.82 -31.18
CA ALA A 394 23.31 -24.72 -30.87
C ALA A 394 24.28 -24.15 -29.82
N LEU A 395 24.57 -22.84 -29.86
CA LEU A 395 25.40 -22.17 -28.85
C LEU A 395 24.71 -22.17 -27.48
N ILE A 396 23.42 -21.81 -27.44
CA ILE A 396 22.63 -21.78 -26.20
C ILE A 396 22.55 -23.18 -25.59
N GLU A 397 22.32 -24.21 -26.41
CA GLU A 397 22.27 -25.60 -25.95
C GLU A 397 23.61 -26.06 -25.37
N THR A 398 24.71 -25.73 -26.05
CA THR A 398 26.06 -26.06 -25.55
C THR A 398 26.36 -25.35 -24.22
N GLN A 399 25.99 -24.07 -24.11
CA GLN A 399 26.14 -23.31 -22.88
C GLN A 399 25.28 -23.89 -21.75
N HIS A 400 24.04 -24.29 -22.05
CA HIS A 400 23.15 -24.94 -21.10
C HIS A 400 23.77 -26.24 -20.58
N GLN A 401 24.33 -27.06 -21.46
CA GLN A 401 24.96 -28.32 -21.08
C GLN A 401 26.24 -28.11 -20.23
N ASP A 402 27.06 -27.10 -20.54
CA ASP A 402 28.24 -26.74 -19.74
C ASP A 402 27.84 -26.28 -18.32
N ILE A 403 26.77 -25.47 -18.21
CA ILE A 403 26.23 -25.05 -16.91
C ILE A 403 25.73 -26.28 -16.13
N LEU A 404 25.01 -27.19 -16.77
CA LEU A 404 24.56 -28.43 -16.12
C LEU A 404 25.74 -29.26 -15.61
N ASN A 405 26.77 -29.45 -16.44
CA ASN A 405 27.97 -30.20 -16.06
C ASN A 405 28.68 -29.55 -14.86
N LYS A 406 28.82 -28.22 -14.84
CA LYS A 406 29.45 -27.49 -13.72
C LYS A 406 28.60 -27.49 -12.44
N LEU A 407 27.28 -27.54 -12.57
CA LEU A 407 26.37 -27.72 -11.43
C LEU A 407 26.49 -29.12 -10.85
N GLU A 408 26.65 -30.13 -11.71
CA GLU A 408 26.83 -31.53 -11.32
C GLU A 408 28.21 -31.79 -10.72
N SER A 409 29.27 -31.15 -11.25
CA SER A 409 30.63 -31.23 -10.69
C SER A 409 30.82 -30.42 -9.41
N GLY A 410 29.84 -29.57 -9.05
CA GLY A 410 29.89 -28.72 -7.87
C GLY A 410 30.79 -27.49 -8.02
N GLU A 411 31.28 -27.21 -9.23
CA GLU A 411 32.07 -26.01 -9.54
C GLU A 411 31.26 -24.71 -9.39
N ILE A 412 29.94 -24.77 -9.61
CA ILE A 412 29.04 -23.64 -9.46
C ILE A 412 27.82 -23.99 -8.60
N SER A 413 27.33 -23.02 -7.82
CA SER A 413 26.18 -23.18 -6.94
C SER A 413 24.86 -22.79 -7.60
N ARG A 414 23.76 -23.43 -7.20
CA ARG A 414 22.39 -23.02 -7.57
C ARG A 414 21.97 -21.77 -6.79
N GLY A 415 21.34 -20.80 -7.45
CA GLY A 415 20.82 -19.59 -6.80
C GLY A 415 19.94 -18.77 -7.74
N LYS A 416 19.02 -17.99 -7.15
CA LYS A 416 18.06 -17.18 -7.91
C LYS A 416 18.79 -16.03 -8.62
N GLY A 417 18.68 -15.95 -9.94
CA GLY A 417 19.39 -14.97 -10.77
C GLY A 417 20.80 -15.38 -11.19
N LEU A 418 21.29 -16.56 -10.79
CA LEU A 418 22.56 -17.11 -11.26
C LEU A 418 22.36 -17.92 -12.55
N HIS A 419 23.38 -17.93 -13.42
CA HIS A 419 23.44 -18.76 -14.63
C HIS A 419 22.30 -18.51 -15.63
N GLN A 420 21.85 -17.25 -15.72
CA GLN A 420 20.84 -16.83 -16.69
C GLN A 420 21.31 -17.04 -18.14
N SER A 421 20.36 -17.29 -19.03
CA SER A 421 20.62 -17.37 -20.47
C SER A 421 21.18 -16.05 -20.98
N SER A 422 22.48 -16.03 -21.28
CA SER A 422 23.14 -14.90 -21.93
C SER A 422 23.06 -15.08 -23.44
N ASN A 423 22.89 -14.00 -24.18
CA ASN A 423 23.13 -14.00 -25.62
C ASN A 423 24.46 -13.32 -25.90
N LEU A 424 25.14 -13.70 -26.99
CA LEU A 424 26.22 -12.89 -27.54
C LEU A 424 25.63 -11.54 -27.97
N THR A 425 25.79 -10.52 -27.13
CA THR A 425 25.53 -9.15 -27.54
C THR A 425 26.56 -8.80 -28.59
N ARG A 426 26.09 -8.32 -29.76
CA ARG A 426 26.99 -7.61 -30.68
C ARG A 426 27.75 -6.57 -29.85
N PRO A 427 29.08 -6.43 -30.02
CA PRO A 427 29.67 -5.13 -29.77
C PRO A 427 28.77 -4.16 -30.52
N GLY A 428 28.10 -3.26 -29.81
CA GLY A 428 27.46 -2.18 -30.52
C GLY A 428 28.58 -1.54 -31.31
N ASP A 429 28.48 -1.55 -32.64
CA ASP A 429 29.07 -0.47 -33.40
C ASP A 429 28.39 0.76 -32.81
N THR A 430 29.04 1.33 -31.79
CA THR A 430 28.56 2.48 -31.05
C THR A 430 28.35 3.55 -32.10
N ARG A 431 27.07 3.88 -32.35
CA ARG A 431 26.65 5.00 -33.18
C ARG A 431 27.53 6.23 -32.92
#